data_AF-A0A1A2N1D2-F1
#
_entry.id   AF-A0A1A2N1D2-F1
#
_cell.length_a   1.000
_cell.length_b   1.000
_cell.length_c   1.000
_cell.angle_alpha   90.00
_cell.angle_beta   90.00
_cell.angle_gamma   90.00
#
_symmetry.space_group_name_H-M   'P 1'
#
loop_
_entity.id
_entity.type
_entity.pdbx_description
1 polymer ?
#
loop_
_entity_poly.entity_id
_entity_poly.type
_entity_poly.pdbx_seq_one_letter_code
_entity_poly.pdbx_strand_id
1 'polypeptide(L)'
;MNTCTEPLYRIQPELDDHTQRIVAIDPDGVEIAGAYRLIDFNAWHVYVAKLVSDTLGLPQPHKVHACSRADALRWLDLIATLYTKAVS
;
A
#
# COMPACT_ATOMS: atom_id res chain seq x y z
N MET A 1 12.72 18.40 19.80
CA MET A 1 12.44 18.83 18.41
C MET A 1 12.14 17.57 17.62
N ASN A 2 10.88 17.30 17.28
CA ASN A 2 10.56 16.19 16.39
C ASN A 2 11.04 16.60 14.99
N THR A 3 12.09 15.97 14.50
CA THR A 3 12.41 16.02 13.08
C THR A 3 11.27 15.29 12.37
N CYS A 4 10.37 16.04 11.75
CA CYS A 4 9.49 15.50 10.71
C CYS A 4 10.40 15.11 9.54
N THR A 5 11.02 13.95 9.65
CA THR A 5 11.68 13.29 8.52
C THR A 5 10.57 12.99 7.53
N GLU A 6 10.66 13.55 6.33
CA GLU A 6 9.66 13.24 5.29
C GLU A 6 9.57 11.72 5.11
N PRO A 7 8.36 11.17 4.96
CA PRO A 7 8.21 9.73 4.75
C PRO A 7 9.00 9.31 3.51
N LEU A 8 9.79 8.25 3.62
CA LEU A 8 10.56 7.66 2.52
C LEU A 8 9.64 6.86 1.57
N TYR A 9 8.43 7.34 1.34
CA TYR A 9 7.45 6.76 0.43
C TYR A 9 6.42 7.82 0.01
N ARG A 10 5.70 7.55 -1.06
CA ARG A 10 4.57 8.35 -1.52
C ARG A 10 3.35 7.49 -1.74
N ILE A 11 2.18 7.99 -1.33
CA ILE A 11 0.90 7.38 -1.69
C ILE A 11 0.31 8.16 -2.86
N GLN A 12 -0.04 7.46 -3.94
CA GLN A 12 -0.61 8.07 -5.14
C GLN A 12 -1.74 7.23 -5.73
N PRO A 13 -2.74 7.87 -6.36
CA PRO A 13 -3.73 7.16 -7.15
C PRO A 13 -3.10 6.64 -8.45
N GLU A 14 -3.52 5.46 -8.87
CA GLU A 14 -3.33 4.97 -10.24
C GLU A 14 -4.67 5.04 -10.96
N LEU A 15 -4.67 5.65 -12.14
CA LEU A 15 -5.82 5.69 -13.02
C LEU A 15 -5.79 4.44 -13.88
N ASP A 16 -6.79 3.58 -13.70
CA ASP A 16 -7.10 2.52 -14.65
C ASP A 16 -8.62 2.57 -14.97
N ASP A 17 -8.99 2.08 -16.14
CA ASP A 17 -10.37 2.22 -16.67
C ASP A 17 -11.40 1.31 -15.96
N HIS A 18 -10.95 0.39 -15.11
CA HIS A 18 -11.76 -0.71 -14.58
C HIS A 18 -11.74 -0.84 -13.05
N THR A 19 -10.83 -0.14 -12.38
CA THR A 19 -10.61 -0.16 -10.94
C THR A 19 -10.14 1.21 -10.46
N GLN A 20 -10.42 1.50 -9.19
CA GLN A 20 -9.81 2.63 -8.50
C GLN A 20 -8.66 2.09 -7.67
N ARG A 21 -7.42 2.39 -8.05
CA ARG A 21 -6.23 1.91 -7.34
C ARG A 21 -5.48 3.06 -6.67
N ILE A 22 -4.95 2.78 -5.48
CA ILE A 22 -4.07 3.66 -4.73
C ILE A 22 -2.87 2.83 -4.31
N VAL A 23 -1.66 3.30 -4.57
CA VAL A 23 -0.42 2.58 -4.27
C VAL A 23 0.49 3.41 -3.39
N ALA A 24 1.23 2.73 -2.51
CA ALA A 24 2.37 3.26 -1.79
C ALA A 24 3.65 2.80 -2.49
N ILE A 25 4.48 3.76 -2.91
CA ILE A 25 5.74 3.52 -3.61
C ILE A 25 6.91 4.08 -2.81
N ASP A 26 8.08 3.44 -2.92
CA ASP A 26 9.33 3.94 -2.35
C ASP A 26 9.95 5.06 -3.24
N PRO A 27 11.11 5.64 -2.86
CA PRO A 27 11.74 6.72 -3.63
C PRO A 27 12.23 6.30 -5.03
N ASP A 28 12.49 5.00 -5.23
CA ASP A 28 12.90 4.43 -6.52
C ASP A 28 11.69 4.08 -7.40
N GLY A 29 10.47 4.28 -6.89
CA GLY A 29 9.22 4.00 -7.59
C GLY A 29 8.76 2.55 -7.47
N VAL A 30 9.35 1.76 -6.57
CA VAL A 30 8.97 0.38 -6.32
C VAL A 30 7.72 0.34 -5.45
N GLU A 31 6.73 -0.45 -5.86
CA GLU A 31 5.50 -0.62 -5.10
C GLU A 31 5.74 -1.43 -3.82
N ILE A 32 5.34 -0.85 -2.69
CA ILE A 32 5.42 -1.47 -1.37
C ILE A 32 4.11 -2.21 -1.06
N ALA A 33 2.99 -1.52 -1.26
CA ALA A 33 1.64 -2.00 -0.98
C ALA A 33 0.63 -1.18 -1.79
N GLY A 34 -0.58 -1.70 -1.93
CA GLY A 34 -1.65 -0.94 -2.57
C GLY A 34 -3.03 -1.36 -2.13
N ALA A 35 -4.00 -0.58 -2.55
CA ALA A 35 -5.40 -0.83 -2.31
C ALA A 35 -6.17 -0.57 -3.60
N TYR A 36 -7.10 -1.47 -3.93
CA TYR A 36 -7.95 -1.31 -5.09
C TYR A 36 -9.42 -1.39 -4.71
N ARG A 37 -10.27 -0.82 -5.55
CA ARG A 37 -11.72 -0.97 -5.49
C ARG A 37 -12.21 -1.33 -6.88
N LEU A 38 -12.93 -2.44 -6.97
CA LEU A 38 -13.65 -2.82 -8.19
C LEU A 38 -14.84 -1.86 -8.36
N ILE A 39 -15.08 -1.38 -9.59
CA ILE A 39 -16.04 -0.29 -9.87
C ILE A 39 -17.45 -0.56 -9.27
N ASP A 40 -17.90 -1.82 -9.29
CA ASP A 40 -19.22 -2.24 -8.79
C ASP A 40 -19.27 -2.61 -7.30
N PHE A 41 -18.14 -2.54 -6.59
CA PHE A 41 -18.04 -2.88 -5.18
C PHE A 41 -17.67 -1.65 -4.35
N ASN A 42 -18.32 -1.47 -3.19
CA ASN A 42 -18.04 -0.36 -2.29
C ASN A 42 -16.96 -0.68 -1.23
N ALA A 43 -16.20 -1.76 -1.44
CA ALA A 43 -15.15 -2.20 -0.53
C ALA A 43 -13.77 -1.96 -1.16
N TRP A 44 -12.88 -1.35 -0.38
CA TRP A 44 -11.46 -1.22 -0.72
C TRP A 44 -10.70 -2.44 -0.24
N HIS A 45 -9.80 -2.91 -1.08
CA HIS A 45 -9.11 -4.17 -0.96
C HIS A 45 -7.61 -3.91 -0.85
N VAL A 46 -7.04 -4.02 0.36
CA VAL A 46 -5.61 -3.78 0.64
C VAL A 46 -4.76 -5.02 0.41
N TYR A 47 -3.60 -4.86 -0.23
CA TYR A 47 -2.62 -5.91 -0.45
C TYR A 47 -1.18 -5.39 -0.25
N VAL A 48 -0.26 -6.32 -0.02
CA VAL A 48 1.20 -6.07 0.01
C VAL A 48 1.79 -6.49 -1.33
N ALA A 49 2.75 -5.74 -1.86
CA ALA A 49 3.38 -6.05 -3.13
C ALA A 49 4.13 -7.39 -3.07
N LYS A 50 4.12 -8.12 -4.19
CA LYS A 50 4.74 -9.45 -4.28
C LYS A 50 6.21 -9.43 -3.89
N LEU A 51 6.96 -8.41 -4.32
CA LEU A 51 8.37 -8.24 -3.98
C LEU A 51 8.59 -8.23 -2.45
N VAL A 52 7.74 -7.53 -1.71
CA VAL A 52 7.81 -7.44 -0.25
C VAL A 52 7.47 -8.79 0.39
N SER A 53 6.42 -9.47 -0.09
CA SER A 53 6.07 -10.81 0.38
C SER A 53 7.18 -11.84 0.12
N ASP A 54 7.74 -11.85 -1.08
CA ASP A 54 8.82 -12.75 -1.50
C ASP A 54 10.09 -12.51 -0.66
N THR A 55 10.45 -11.24 -0.43
CA THR A 55 11.63 -10.86 0.38
C THR A 55 11.50 -11.32 1.84
N LEU A 56 10.30 -11.24 2.41
CA LEU A 56 10.03 -11.67 3.79
C LEU A 56 9.76 -13.17 3.92
N GLY A 57 9.71 -13.93 2.81
CA GLY A 57 9.32 -15.34 2.81
C GLY A 57 7.91 -15.58 3.32
N LEU A 58 7.06 -14.55 3.30
CA LEU A 58 5.68 -14.64 3.76
C LEU A 58 4.78 -14.99 2.57
N PRO A 59 3.93 -16.02 2.67
CA PRO A 59 2.99 -16.31 1.61
C PRO A 59 2.11 -15.08 1.39
N GLN A 60 2.00 -14.65 0.12
CA GLN A 60 1.17 -13.49 -0.20
C GLN A 60 -0.24 -13.73 0.36
N PRO A 61 -0.76 -12.84 1.22
CA PRO A 61 -2.04 -13.10 1.86
C PRO A 61 -3.13 -13.19 0.78
N HIS A 62 -3.70 -14.38 0.61
CA HIS A 62 -4.85 -14.62 -0.27
C HIS A 62 -6.12 -13.89 0.19
N LYS A 63 -6.10 -13.37 1.43
CA LYS A 63 -7.20 -12.63 2.03
C LYS A 63 -6.89 -11.15 1.98
N VAL A 64 -7.65 -10.47 1.15
CA VAL A 64 -7.64 -9.02 1.10
C VAL A 64 -8.54 -8.47 2.21
N HIS A 65 -8.04 -7.49 2.96
CA HIS A 65 -8.85 -6.81 3.96
C HIS A 65 -9.79 -5.80 3.28
N ALA A 66 -11.09 -6.09 3.32
CA ALA A 66 -12.14 -5.21 2.85
C ALA A 66 -12.37 -4.08 3.87
N CYS A 67 -12.24 -2.83 3.45
CA CYS A 67 -12.37 -1.66 4.32
C CYS A 67 -12.88 -0.42 3.57
N SER A 68 -13.05 0.70 4.28
CA SER A 68 -13.37 1.98 3.64
C SER A 68 -12.13 2.56 2.92
N ARG A 69 -12.31 3.54 2.04
CA ARG A 69 -11.19 4.24 1.39
C ARG A 69 -10.24 4.88 2.41
N ALA A 70 -10.80 5.47 3.46
CA ALA A 70 -10.02 6.13 4.51
C ALA A 70 -9.20 5.11 5.31
N ASP A 71 -9.78 3.94 5.59
CA ASP A 71 -9.05 2.84 6.24
C ASP A 71 -7.95 2.28 5.34
N ALA A 72 -8.24 2.10 4.05
CA ALA A 72 -7.25 1.65 3.08
C ALA A 72 -6.04 2.59 3.07
N LEU A 73 -6.26 3.91 3.03
CA LEU A 73 -5.18 4.90 3.12
C LEU A 73 -4.38 4.78 4.41
N ARG A 74 -5.03 4.60 5.57
CA ARG A 74 -4.35 4.40 6.86
C ARG A 74 -3.54 3.10 6.89
N TRP A 75 -4.05 2.04 6.28
CA TRP A 75 -3.33 0.77 6.14
C TRP A 75 -2.10 0.91 5.25
N LEU A 76 -2.23 1.59 4.10
CA LEU A 76 -1.10 1.86 3.21
C LEU A 76 -0.01 2.68 3.91
N ASP A 77 -0.41 3.72 4.64
CA ASP A 77 0.48 4.57 5.41
C ASP A 77 1.26 3.77 6.47
N LEU A 78 0.54 2.93 7.23
CA LEU A 78 1.14 2.05 8.24
C LEU A 78 2.13 1.06 7.62
N ILE A 79 1.74 0.36 6.55
CA ILE A 79 2.57 -0.66 5.89
C ILE A 79 3.82 -0.01 5.30
N ALA A 80 3.67 1.11 4.59
CA ALA A 80 4.80 1.83 3.97
C ALA A 80 5.76 2.40 5.02
N THR A 81 5.24 2.92 6.14
CA THR A 81 6.06 3.34 7.28
C THR A 81 6.85 2.17 7.88
N LEU A 82 6.23 1.00 8.05
CA LEU A 82 6.91 -0.18 8.57
C LEU A 82 7.97 -0.72 7.61
N TYR A 83 7.66 -0.75 6.31
CA TYR A 83 8.60 -1.14 5.27
C TYR A 83 9.85 -0.24 5.26
N THR A 84 9.65 1.08 5.19
CA THR A 84 10.75 2.05 5.14
C THR A 84 11.64 1.97 6.38
N LYS A 85 11.07 1.75 7.56
CA LYS A 85 11.83 1.49 8.79
C LYS A 85 12.61 0.17 8.79
N ALA A 86 12.13 -0.86 8.08
CA ALA A 86 12.78 -2.16 8.02
C ALA A 86 13.93 -2.20 7.02
N VAL A 87 13.88 -1.37 5.97
CA VAL A 87 14.91 -1.31 4.91
C VAL A 87 15.89 -0.14 5.06
N SER A 88 15.68 0.74 6.05
CA SER A 88 16.66 1.76 6.47
C SER A 88 17.76 1.15 7.33
#